data_AF-A0A0F9AAY9-F1
#
_entry.id   AF-A0A0F9AAY9-F1
#
_cell.length_a   1.000
_cell.length_b   1.000
_cell.length_c   1.000
_cell.angle_alpha   90.00
_cell.angle_beta   90.00
_cell.angle_gamma   90.00
#
_symmetry.space_group_name_H-M   'P 1'
#
loop_
_entity.id
_entity.type
_entity.pdbx_description
1 polymer ?
#
loop_
_entity_poly.entity_id
_entity_poly.type
_entity_poly.pdbx_seq_one_letter_code
_entity_poly.pdbx_strand_id
1 'polypeptide(L)'
;MFRNSSCKYSLTFKRIKIINHFFVSIILFLSYVVTWAFAGTRTLVRLGIAYLLKKRYIIEFFYGDYCHTCGEFSTRKYLNAFHFNHVYEDKKTVTFTKLSKYLTCSEIVQILVEQEGGGGFTCANCNGVIHYDKHIHLLDQIYEDKNMIKRVLEDRNRVLQKFIPIYKSSEIKDPLRQSMRISDSFEKYLTAINRISKSGCLVTNKALANELLLSVYGVISRFFKRNSVVMKQYVEIDKTKRPTVYTLTNKGVEAISLIQYFKDYFNSI
;
A
#
# COMPACT_ATOMS: atom_id res chain seq x y z
N MET A 1 -41.51 -2.12 -72.54
CA MET A 1 -40.47 -1.27 -73.17
C MET A 1 -39.11 -1.68 -72.61
N PHE A 2 -38.00 -1.44 -73.30
CA PHE A 2 -36.69 -2.09 -73.03
C PHE A 2 -35.59 -1.11 -72.57
N ARG A 3 -34.54 -1.67 -71.91
CA ARG A 3 -33.20 -1.08 -71.59
C ARG A 3 -33.20 -0.08 -70.40
N ASN A 4 -32.45 -0.32 -69.31
CA ASN A 4 -30.96 -0.31 -69.09
C ASN A 4 -30.43 1.11 -68.85
N SER A 5 -29.55 1.42 -67.88
CA SER A 5 -28.81 0.66 -66.84
C SER A 5 -28.92 1.42 -65.49
N SER A 6 -28.25 1.18 -64.35
CA SER A 6 -27.14 0.32 -63.88
C SER A 6 -27.27 0.19 -62.32
N CYS A 7 -26.49 -0.55 -61.51
CA CYS A 7 -25.35 -1.47 -61.64
C CYS A 7 -25.43 -2.50 -60.46
N LYS A 8 -24.96 -3.75 -60.59
CA LYS A 8 -23.63 -4.29 -60.19
C LYS A 8 -23.13 -3.86 -58.79
N TYR A 9 -22.76 -4.78 -57.88
CA TYR A 9 -22.81 -6.26 -57.91
C TYR A 9 -22.94 -6.85 -56.50
N SER A 10 -23.52 -8.05 -56.41
CA SER A 10 -23.33 -9.00 -55.29
C SER A 10 -22.29 -10.05 -55.71
N LEU A 11 -21.43 -10.48 -54.77
CA LEU A 11 -21.15 -11.91 -54.51
C LEU A 11 -20.17 -12.13 -53.35
N THR A 12 -20.35 -13.25 -52.65
CA THR A 12 -19.45 -13.82 -51.64
C THR A 12 -18.25 -14.54 -52.27
N PHE A 13 -17.12 -14.70 -51.56
CA PHE A 13 -16.52 -16.04 -51.32
C PHE A 13 -15.44 -16.09 -50.21
N LYS A 14 -14.97 -17.31 -49.91
CA LYS A 14 -14.15 -17.74 -48.74
C LYS A 14 -12.64 -17.49 -48.85
N ARG A 15 -11.98 -17.19 -47.72
CA ARG A 15 -10.80 -17.90 -47.10
C ARG A 15 -10.40 -17.13 -45.81
N ILE A 16 -10.26 -17.72 -44.62
CA ILE A 16 -9.40 -18.82 -44.12
C ILE A 16 -7.92 -18.42 -43.95
N LYS A 17 -7.44 -18.48 -42.68
CA LYS A 17 -6.06 -18.35 -42.16
C LYS A 17 -5.33 -17.00 -42.39
N ILE A 18 -4.99 -16.30 -41.29
CA ILE A 18 -3.62 -15.95 -40.81
C ILE A 18 -3.75 -15.10 -39.51
N ILE A 19 -4.31 -15.66 -38.42
CA ILE A 19 -4.18 -15.10 -37.05
C ILE A 19 -4.12 -16.25 -36.04
N ASN A 20 -3.00 -16.99 -35.96
CA ASN A 20 -2.83 -17.98 -34.89
C ASN A 20 -1.39 -18.21 -34.39
N HIS A 21 -0.42 -17.39 -34.82
CA HIS A 21 0.94 -17.40 -34.28
C HIS A 21 1.25 -16.21 -33.35
N PHE A 22 0.55 -15.08 -33.52
CA PHE A 22 0.81 -13.88 -32.72
C PHE A 22 0.32 -14.01 -31.26
N PHE A 23 -0.83 -14.65 -31.05
CA PHE A 23 -1.40 -14.85 -29.71
C PHE A 23 -0.58 -15.79 -28.82
N VAL A 24 -0.03 -16.88 -29.38
CA VAL A 24 0.76 -17.84 -28.60
C VAL A 24 2.05 -17.20 -28.08
N SER A 25 2.72 -16.39 -28.89
CA SER A 25 3.90 -15.62 -28.45
C SER A 25 3.56 -14.58 -27.38
N ILE A 26 2.42 -13.89 -27.47
CA ILE A 26 1.96 -12.94 -26.45
C ILE A 26 1.66 -13.65 -25.12
N ILE A 27 0.97 -14.81 -25.15
CA ILE A 27 0.65 -15.59 -23.95
C ILE A 27 1.91 -16.12 -23.26
N LEU A 28 2.90 -16.60 -24.04
CA LEU A 28 4.19 -17.02 -23.48
C LEU A 28 4.97 -15.84 -22.90
N PHE A 29 4.99 -14.67 -23.56
CA PHE A 29 5.63 -13.46 -23.02
C PHE A 29 4.98 -12.99 -21.72
N LEU A 30 3.64 -13.00 -21.64
CA LEU A 30 2.89 -12.71 -20.42
C LEU A 30 3.23 -13.70 -19.29
N SER A 31 3.33 -15.01 -19.58
CA SER A 31 3.69 -16.01 -18.56
C SER A 31 5.07 -15.76 -17.94
N TYR A 32 6.03 -15.29 -18.75
CA TYR A 32 7.39 -14.96 -18.28
C TYR A 32 7.42 -13.64 -17.48
N VAL A 33 6.65 -12.63 -17.90
CA VAL A 33 6.49 -11.35 -17.18
C VAL A 33 5.79 -11.56 -15.83
N VAL A 34 4.74 -12.36 -15.78
CA VAL A 34 3.98 -12.67 -14.55
C VAL A 34 4.89 -13.33 -13.49
N THR A 35 5.78 -14.25 -13.88
CA THR A 35 6.72 -14.88 -12.92
C THR A 35 7.74 -13.91 -12.32
N TRP A 36 8.14 -12.85 -13.02
CA TRP A 36 9.03 -11.81 -12.45
C TRP A 36 8.28 -10.75 -11.61
N ALA A 37 6.98 -10.56 -11.83
CA ALA A 37 6.20 -9.52 -11.15
C ALA A 37 6.04 -9.74 -9.62
N PHE A 38 5.98 -11.00 -9.16
CA PHE A 38 5.54 -11.33 -7.79
C PHE A 38 6.45 -10.87 -6.64
N ALA A 39 7.75 -10.63 -6.89
CA ALA A 39 8.64 -10.02 -5.90
C ALA A 39 8.37 -8.51 -5.74
N GLY A 40 7.98 -7.84 -6.85
CA GLY A 40 7.58 -6.44 -6.86
C GLY A 40 6.23 -6.22 -6.17
N THR A 41 5.21 -7.02 -6.51
CA THR A 41 3.84 -6.85 -5.97
C THR A 41 3.81 -6.94 -4.44
N ARG A 42 4.44 -7.96 -3.83
CA ARG A 42 4.52 -8.09 -2.37
C ARG A 42 5.13 -6.87 -1.68
N THR A 43 6.18 -6.29 -2.28
CA THR A 43 6.85 -5.10 -1.74
C THR A 43 5.97 -3.85 -1.89
N LEU A 44 5.31 -3.69 -3.03
CA LEU A 44 4.39 -2.57 -3.29
C LEU A 44 3.14 -2.63 -2.42
N VAL A 45 2.55 -3.82 -2.20
CA VAL A 45 1.41 -4.03 -1.29
C VAL A 45 1.81 -3.72 0.16
N ARG A 46 2.96 -4.21 0.64
CA ARG A 46 3.50 -3.86 1.97
C ARG A 46 3.69 -2.35 2.13
N LEU A 47 4.20 -1.66 1.10
CA LEU A 47 4.35 -0.19 1.09
C LEU A 47 3.00 0.55 1.04
N GLY A 48 2.01 0.04 0.32
CA GLY A 48 0.65 0.59 0.26
C GLY A 48 -0.07 0.51 1.61
N ILE A 49 -0.03 -0.66 2.26
CA ILE A 49 -0.58 -0.86 3.62
C ILE A 49 0.14 0.07 4.62
N ALA A 50 1.46 0.17 4.56
CA ALA A 50 2.22 1.09 5.43
C ALA A 50 1.89 2.56 5.17
N TYR A 51 1.73 2.99 3.91
CA TYR A 51 1.25 4.33 3.55
C TYR A 51 -0.12 4.62 4.19
N LEU A 52 -1.07 3.69 4.08
CA LEU A 52 -2.41 3.84 4.66
C LEU A 52 -2.36 3.92 6.18
N LEU A 53 -1.67 3.01 6.86
CA LEU A 53 -1.64 2.99 8.33
C LEU A 53 -0.92 4.22 8.92
N LYS A 54 0.21 4.66 8.32
CA LYS A 54 0.88 5.90 8.74
C LYS A 54 -0.02 7.14 8.53
N LYS A 55 -0.67 7.23 7.36
CA LYS A 55 -1.61 8.30 7.01
C LYS A 55 -2.77 8.34 8.00
N ARG A 56 -3.42 7.20 8.25
CA ARG A 56 -4.52 7.07 9.21
C ARG A 56 -4.11 7.57 10.59
N TYR A 57 -3.01 7.06 11.13
CA TYR A 57 -2.54 7.41 12.47
C TYR A 57 -2.26 8.91 12.62
N ILE A 58 -1.59 9.54 11.65
CA ILE A 58 -1.30 10.99 11.71
C ILE A 58 -2.59 11.81 11.63
N ILE A 59 -3.57 11.40 10.82
CA ILE A 59 -4.87 12.09 10.74
C ILE A 59 -5.65 11.91 12.05
N GLU A 60 -5.79 10.68 12.52
CA GLU A 60 -6.57 10.37 13.74
C GLU A 60 -5.93 10.94 15.00
N PHE A 61 -4.60 11.14 15.02
CA PHE A 61 -3.90 11.84 16.11
C PHE A 61 -4.20 13.34 16.16
N PHE A 62 -4.14 14.06 15.03
CA PHE A 62 -4.34 15.52 15.00
C PHE A 62 -5.80 15.95 14.88
N TYR A 63 -6.66 15.11 14.30
CA TYR A 63 -8.00 15.51 13.83
C TYR A 63 -9.12 14.52 14.20
N GLY A 64 -8.79 13.34 14.75
CA GLY A 64 -9.76 12.29 15.02
C GLY A 64 -10.28 11.55 13.77
N ASP A 65 -11.39 10.85 13.93
CA ASP A 65 -11.89 9.85 12.97
C ASP A 65 -12.56 10.42 11.70
N TYR A 66 -12.51 11.74 11.51
CA TYR A 66 -13.21 12.47 10.46
C TYR A 66 -12.35 13.61 9.89
N CYS A 67 -12.70 14.08 8.70
CA CYS A 67 -12.08 15.26 8.10
C CYS A 67 -12.41 16.52 8.93
N HIS A 68 -11.41 17.13 9.57
CA HIS A 68 -11.58 18.32 10.40
C HIS A 68 -12.26 19.50 9.65
N THR A 69 -12.12 19.56 8.32
CA THR A 69 -12.58 20.68 7.50
C THR A 69 -14.09 20.66 7.25
N CYS A 70 -14.68 19.48 6.97
CA CYS A 70 -16.11 19.32 6.68
C CYS A 70 -16.89 18.52 7.74
N GLY A 71 -16.23 17.63 8.50
CA GLY A 71 -16.85 16.68 9.43
C GLY A 71 -17.49 15.44 8.78
N GLU A 72 -17.73 15.44 7.46
CA GLU A 72 -18.54 14.43 6.77
C GLU A 72 -17.78 13.11 6.49
N PHE A 73 -16.50 13.21 6.10
CA PHE A 73 -15.73 12.05 5.62
C PHE A 73 -14.96 11.37 6.76
N SER A 74 -15.27 10.11 7.06
CA SER A 74 -14.54 9.34 8.09
C SER A 74 -13.25 8.70 7.58
N THR A 75 -12.16 8.83 8.35
CA THR A 75 -10.87 8.14 8.14
C THR A 75 -11.00 6.62 8.22
N ARG A 76 -11.92 6.11 9.05
CA ARG A 76 -12.15 4.68 9.27
C ARG A 76 -12.73 4.01 8.03
N LYS A 77 -13.65 4.70 7.34
CA LYS A 77 -14.34 4.20 6.12
C LYS A 77 -13.63 4.59 4.82
N TYR A 78 -13.16 5.83 4.70
CA TYR A 78 -12.81 6.44 3.41
C TYR A 78 -11.37 6.99 3.34
N LEU A 79 -10.43 6.33 4.02
CA LEU A 79 -9.01 6.74 4.11
C LEU A 79 -8.32 7.08 2.78
N ASN A 80 -8.71 6.43 1.68
CA ASN A 80 -8.17 6.71 0.35
C ASN A 80 -8.55 8.11 -0.15
N ALA A 81 -9.75 8.60 0.21
CA ALA A 81 -10.26 9.92 -0.15
C ALA A 81 -9.69 11.07 0.70
N PHE A 82 -8.65 10.84 1.51
CA PHE A 82 -7.91 11.90 2.20
C PHE A 82 -6.64 12.28 1.44
N HIS A 83 -6.30 13.56 1.43
CA HIS A 83 -5.13 14.10 0.76
C HIS A 83 -4.33 15.00 1.71
N PHE A 84 -3.02 15.09 1.49
CA PHE A 84 -2.18 16.06 2.19
C PHE A 84 -2.14 17.34 1.36
N ASN A 85 -2.65 18.41 1.94
CA ASN A 85 -2.85 19.72 1.32
C ASN A 85 -1.93 20.76 1.97
N HIS A 86 -1.47 21.73 1.19
CA HIS A 86 -0.75 22.90 1.67
C HIS A 86 -1.67 24.10 1.74
N VAL A 87 -1.45 25.03 2.69
CA VAL A 87 -2.14 26.33 2.65
C VAL A 87 -1.69 27.13 1.42
N TYR A 88 -0.41 26.99 1.06
CA TYR A 88 0.25 27.67 -0.06
C TYR A 88 0.94 26.60 -0.94
N GLU A 89 0.29 26.20 -2.02
CA GLU A 89 0.73 25.10 -2.91
C GLU A 89 2.04 25.42 -3.66
N ASP A 90 2.38 26.70 -3.81
CA ASP A 90 3.64 27.21 -4.33
C ASP A 90 4.84 26.91 -3.41
N LYS A 91 4.62 26.76 -2.09
CA LYS A 91 5.67 26.50 -1.09
C LYS A 91 5.95 25.01 -0.86
N LYS A 92 5.40 24.14 -1.72
CA LYS A 92 5.33 22.69 -1.56
C LYS A 92 6.63 21.96 -1.92
N THR A 93 7.53 21.84 -0.94
CA THR A 93 8.82 21.15 -1.11
C THR A 93 8.74 19.61 -1.12
N VAL A 94 7.73 18.99 -0.48
CA VAL A 94 7.59 17.52 -0.39
C VAL A 94 6.15 17.02 -0.62
N THR A 95 6.01 15.70 -0.76
CA THR A 95 4.72 15.00 -0.85
C THR A 95 4.70 13.79 0.09
N PHE A 96 3.62 13.62 0.86
CA PHE A 96 3.49 12.55 1.85
C PHE A 96 3.78 11.15 1.27
N THR A 97 3.30 10.86 0.06
CA THR A 97 3.49 9.58 -0.65
C THR A 97 4.96 9.28 -1.01
N LYS A 98 5.86 10.27 -1.01
CA LYS A 98 7.31 10.04 -1.08
C LYS A 98 7.88 9.72 0.30
N LEU A 99 7.53 10.50 1.32
CA LEU A 99 8.06 10.33 2.69
C LEU A 99 7.64 9.00 3.34
N SER A 100 6.35 8.62 3.23
CA SER A 100 5.74 7.48 3.92
C SER A 100 6.40 6.13 3.62
N LYS A 101 7.05 6.01 2.46
CA LYS A 101 7.78 4.83 1.99
C LYS A 101 9.02 4.51 2.82
N TYR A 102 9.66 5.53 3.39
CA TYR A 102 11.01 5.43 3.96
C TYR A 102 11.10 5.91 5.41
N LEU A 103 10.31 6.92 5.79
CA LEU A 103 10.39 7.61 7.08
C LEU A 103 9.30 7.16 8.06
N THR A 104 9.57 7.21 9.35
CA THR A 104 8.61 6.97 10.45
C THR A 104 7.56 8.09 10.55
N CYS A 105 6.47 7.87 11.31
CA CYS A 105 5.45 8.91 11.50
C CYS A 105 6.01 10.19 12.13
N SER A 106 6.97 10.06 13.06
CA SER A 106 7.63 11.18 13.74
C SER A 106 8.48 12.01 12.78
N GLU A 107 9.35 11.36 12.00
CA GLU A 107 10.17 12.02 10.98
C GLU A 107 9.32 12.69 9.88
N ILE A 108 8.23 12.02 9.45
CA ILE A 108 7.28 12.61 8.50
C ILE A 108 6.70 13.90 9.09
N VAL A 109 6.13 13.84 10.30
CA VAL A 109 5.46 14.99 10.90
C VAL A 109 6.43 16.14 11.18
N GLN A 110 7.67 15.85 11.58
CA GLN A 110 8.70 16.89 11.68
C GLN A 110 8.88 17.63 10.35
N ILE A 111 9.12 16.91 9.25
CA ILE A 111 9.29 17.49 7.91
C ILE A 111 8.03 18.28 7.49
N LEU A 112 6.83 17.79 7.80
CA LEU A 112 5.57 18.48 7.44
C LEU A 112 5.33 19.76 8.27
N VAL A 113 5.77 19.81 9.52
CA VAL A 113 5.73 21.00 10.39
C VAL A 113 6.78 22.04 9.98
N GLU A 114 7.93 21.58 9.47
CA GLU A 114 9.03 22.43 8.99
C GLU A 114 8.78 23.03 7.59
N GLN A 115 7.68 22.68 6.90
CA GLN A 115 7.34 23.28 5.61
C GLN A 115 6.79 24.70 5.75
N GLU A 116 7.39 25.65 5.03
CA GLU A 116 6.91 27.02 4.97
C GLU A 116 5.45 27.10 4.47
N GLY A 117 4.63 27.92 5.13
CA GLY A 117 3.21 28.04 4.85
C GLY A 117 2.32 26.95 5.48
N GLY A 118 2.88 25.83 5.91
CA GLY A 118 2.18 24.74 6.59
C GLY A 118 1.27 23.89 5.69
N GLY A 119 0.96 22.69 6.18
CA GLY A 119 0.07 21.75 5.50
C GLY A 119 -0.68 20.85 6.48
N GLY A 120 -1.72 20.17 6.00
CA GLY A 120 -2.65 19.38 6.79
C GLY A 120 -3.41 18.37 5.95
N PHE A 121 -4.17 17.48 6.60
CA PHE A 121 -4.91 16.42 5.91
C PHE A 121 -6.40 16.72 5.82
N THR A 122 -6.95 16.72 4.61
CA THR A 122 -8.38 16.97 4.36
C THR A 122 -8.95 15.95 3.35
N CYS A 123 -10.26 15.90 3.17
CA CYS A 123 -10.89 15.00 2.19
C CYS A 123 -10.73 15.53 0.76
N ALA A 124 -10.87 14.67 -0.25
CA ALA A 124 -10.66 14.99 -1.66
C ALA A 124 -11.55 16.17 -2.12
N ASN A 125 -12.79 16.25 -1.62
CA ASN A 125 -13.71 17.34 -1.92
C ASN A 125 -13.16 18.68 -1.38
N CYS A 126 -12.82 18.76 -0.10
CA CYS A 126 -12.21 19.96 0.50
C CYS A 126 -10.85 20.30 -0.14
N ASN A 127 -10.04 19.30 -0.49
CA ASN A 127 -8.77 19.49 -1.21
C ASN A 127 -9.01 20.12 -2.60
N GLY A 128 -10.04 19.67 -3.32
CA GLY A 128 -10.47 20.28 -4.58
C GLY A 128 -10.94 21.73 -4.40
N VAL A 129 -11.77 21.97 -3.38
CA VAL A 129 -12.29 23.30 -3.04
C VAL A 129 -11.17 24.30 -2.67
N ILE A 130 -10.11 23.86 -2.00
CA ILE A 130 -8.92 24.70 -1.74
C ILE A 130 -8.15 24.99 -3.04
N HIS A 131 -7.94 23.98 -3.90
CA HIS A 131 -7.21 24.17 -5.16
C HIS A 131 -7.98 24.89 -6.27
N TYR A 132 -9.31 25.07 -6.16
CA TYR A 132 -10.13 25.80 -7.15
C TYR A 132 -9.78 27.28 -7.29
N ASP A 133 -8.93 27.84 -6.42
CA ASP A 133 -8.47 29.23 -6.42
C ASP A 133 -8.14 29.78 -7.83
N LYS A 134 -7.41 28.99 -8.63
CA LYS A 134 -7.00 29.33 -10.01
C LYS A 134 -8.16 29.50 -11.01
N HIS A 135 -9.38 29.11 -10.64
CA HIS A 135 -10.57 29.14 -11.49
C HIS A 135 -11.72 29.97 -10.90
N ILE A 136 -11.54 30.59 -9.73
CA ILE A 136 -12.59 31.41 -9.10
C ILE A 136 -12.99 32.61 -9.99
N HIS A 137 -12.05 33.18 -10.73
CA HIS A 137 -12.29 34.27 -11.70
C HIS A 137 -13.08 33.82 -12.96
N LEU A 138 -13.37 32.53 -13.10
CA LEU A 138 -14.16 31.97 -14.21
C LEU A 138 -15.59 31.60 -13.79
N LEU A 139 -15.99 31.78 -12.53
CA LEU A 139 -17.32 31.36 -12.05
C LEU A 139 -18.46 32.07 -12.81
N ASP A 140 -18.33 33.38 -13.06
CA ASP A 140 -19.28 34.16 -13.88
C ASP A 140 -19.28 33.79 -15.37
N GLN A 141 -18.33 32.96 -15.84
CA GLN A 141 -18.27 32.41 -17.20
C GLN A 141 -18.79 30.96 -17.28
N ILE A 142 -18.92 30.29 -16.13
CA ILE A 142 -19.33 28.87 -16.03
C ILE A 142 -20.78 28.75 -15.55
N TYR A 143 -21.27 29.69 -14.73
CA TYR A 143 -22.60 29.65 -14.14
C TYR A 143 -23.39 30.93 -14.45
N GLU A 144 -24.56 30.78 -15.06
CA GLU A 144 -25.51 31.89 -15.23
C GLU A 144 -26.24 32.23 -13.91
N ASP A 145 -26.41 31.24 -13.02
CA ASP A 145 -27.03 31.42 -11.71
C ASP A 145 -26.04 32.01 -10.68
N LYS A 146 -26.27 33.28 -10.32
CA LYS A 146 -25.53 33.99 -9.28
C LYS A 146 -25.66 33.35 -7.89
N ASN A 147 -26.72 32.58 -7.61
CA ASN A 147 -26.85 31.83 -6.35
C ASN A 147 -25.89 30.64 -6.31
N MET A 148 -25.67 29.95 -7.42
CA MET A 148 -24.65 28.91 -7.53
C MET A 148 -23.24 29.49 -7.31
N ILE A 149 -22.90 30.61 -7.96
CA ILE A 149 -21.62 31.31 -7.77
C ILE A 149 -21.43 31.66 -6.29
N LYS A 150 -22.43 32.27 -5.66
CA LYS A 150 -22.42 32.61 -4.23
C LYS A 150 -22.19 31.37 -3.36
N ARG A 151 -22.90 30.26 -3.59
CA ARG A 151 -22.76 29.01 -2.84
C ARG A 151 -21.37 28.39 -2.97
N VAL A 152 -20.74 28.46 -4.16
CA VAL A 152 -19.36 27.98 -4.38
C VAL A 152 -18.35 28.83 -3.61
N LEU A 153 -18.53 30.16 -3.60
CA LEU A 153 -17.69 31.08 -2.83
C LEU A 153 -17.87 30.90 -1.31
N GLU A 154 -19.11 30.72 -0.85
CA GLU A 154 -19.43 30.42 0.56
C GLU A 154 -18.81 29.09 1.02
N ASP A 155 -18.88 28.04 0.20
CA ASP A 155 -18.24 26.76 0.53
C ASP A 155 -16.71 26.85 0.51
N ARG A 156 -16.11 27.55 -0.46
CA ARG A 156 -14.66 27.82 -0.47
C ARG A 156 -14.22 28.54 0.80
N ASN A 157 -14.93 29.58 1.21
CA ASN A 157 -14.61 30.33 2.41
C ASN A 157 -14.80 29.47 3.68
N ARG A 158 -15.89 28.68 3.75
CA ARG A 158 -16.17 27.70 4.82
C ARG A 158 -15.06 26.67 4.95
N VAL A 159 -14.54 26.16 3.83
CA VAL A 159 -13.46 25.16 3.78
C VAL A 159 -12.11 25.77 4.18
N LEU A 160 -11.76 26.95 3.66
CA LEU A 160 -10.50 27.63 3.99
C LEU A 160 -10.44 28.03 5.47
N GLN A 161 -11.51 28.61 6.02
CA GLN A 161 -11.58 29.00 7.44
C GLN A 161 -11.52 27.80 8.40
N LYS A 162 -11.88 26.60 7.93
CA LYS A 162 -11.84 25.35 8.71
C LYS A 162 -10.63 24.48 8.41
N PHE A 163 -9.68 24.91 7.58
CA PHE A 163 -8.47 24.12 7.34
C PHE A 163 -7.47 24.31 8.49
N ILE A 164 -7.05 23.22 9.12
CA ILE A 164 -6.17 23.23 10.29
C ILE A 164 -4.81 22.61 9.89
N PRO A 165 -3.74 23.42 9.76
CA PRO A 165 -2.39 22.91 9.53
C PRO A 165 -1.88 22.01 10.67
N ILE A 166 -0.87 21.21 10.37
CA ILE A 166 -0.13 20.43 11.37
C ILE A 166 0.87 21.35 12.07
N TYR A 167 0.85 21.33 13.41
CA TYR A 167 1.80 22.07 14.25
C TYR A 167 2.64 21.09 15.10
N LYS A 168 3.71 21.59 15.73
CA LYS A 168 4.69 20.82 16.50
C LYS A 168 4.03 19.74 17.40
N SER A 169 4.36 18.48 17.16
CA SER A 169 4.07 17.38 18.10
C SER A 169 5.32 16.54 18.35
N SER A 170 5.85 16.63 19.56
CA SER A 170 6.86 15.73 20.12
C SER A 170 6.28 14.38 20.57
N GLU A 171 4.95 14.24 20.57
CA GLU A 171 4.24 13.08 21.11
C GLU A 171 3.95 12.00 20.06
N ILE A 172 3.94 12.38 18.77
CA ILE A 172 3.76 11.44 17.67
C ILE A 172 4.90 10.43 17.64
N LYS A 173 4.52 9.16 17.73
CA LYS A 173 5.40 7.98 17.70
C LYS A 173 5.18 7.24 16.39
N ASP A 174 6.06 6.29 16.06
CA ASP A 174 5.75 5.33 15.00
C ASP A 174 4.89 4.17 15.58
N PRO A 175 3.58 4.07 15.28
CA PRO A 175 2.75 2.97 15.75
C PRO A 175 3.13 1.65 15.04
N LEU A 176 3.67 1.74 13.82
CA LEU A 176 4.17 0.59 13.08
C LEU A 176 5.55 0.13 13.56
N ARG A 177 6.20 0.93 14.44
CA ARG A 177 7.55 0.75 15.00
C ARG A 177 8.47 0.02 14.03
N GLN A 178 8.99 0.72 13.02
CA GLN A 178 9.67 0.18 11.81
C GLN A 178 10.97 -0.60 12.08
N SER A 179 10.85 -1.64 12.90
CA SER A 179 11.85 -2.54 13.45
C SER A 179 12.14 -3.65 12.43
N MET A 180 12.87 -3.24 11.39
CA MET A 180 13.24 -4.00 10.19
C MET A 180 12.11 -4.30 9.20
N ARG A 181 12.51 -4.43 7.93
CA ARG A 181 11.69 -5.11 6.91
C ARG A 181 11.61 -6.59 7.28
N ILE A 182 10.40 -7.10 7.54
CA ILE A 182 10.11 -8.53 7.51
C ILE A 182 10.31 -9.00 6.06
N SER A 183 11.50 -9.53 5.76
CA SER A 183 11.84 -10.07 4.45
C SER A 183 11.21 -11.45 4.26
N ASP A 184 11.15 -11.92 3.02
CA ASP A 184 10.59 -13.26 2.71
C ASP A 184 11.45 -14.40 3.32
N SER A 185 12.65 -14.09 3.84
CA SER A 185 13.40 -15.00 4.73
C SER A 185 12.62 -15.33 6.00
N PHE A 186 11.97 -14.35 6.65
CA PHE A 186 11.18 -14.58 7.87
C PHE A 186 10.02 -15.53 7.59
N GLU A 187 9.31 -15.32 6.48
CA GLU A 187 8.25 -16.23 6.01
C GLU A 187 8.77 -17.66 5.84
N LYS A 188 9.93 -17.82 5.19
CA LYS A 188 10.57 -19.14 4.98
C LYS A 188 10.94 -19.81 6.30
N TYR A 189 11.59 -19.10 7.23
CA TYR A 189 11.95 -19.66 8.54
C TYR A 189 10.73 -20.08 9.36
N LEU A 190 9.68 -19.24 9.43
CA LEU A 190 8.44 -19.57 10.14
C LEU A 190 7.73 -20.78 9.50
N THR A 191 7.62 -20.80 8.16
CA THR A 191 7.02 -21.93 7.42
C THR A 191 7.78 -23.24 7.65
N ALA A 192 9.12 -23.20 7.67
CA ALA A 192 9.97 -24.36 7.93
C ALA A 192 9.77 -24.93 9.35
N ILE A 193 9.75 -24.07 10.38
CA ILE A 193 9.49 -24.51 11.77
C ILE A 193 8.11 -25.20 11.86
N ASN A 194 7.08 -24.62 11.24
CA ASN A 194 5.72 -25.19 11.23
C ASN A 194 5.67 -26.58 10.60
N ARG A 195 6.33 -26.77 9.44
CA ARG A 195 6.35 -28.06 8.73
C ARG A 195 7.04 -29.15 9.54
N ILE A 196 8.25 -28.87 10.03
CA ILE A 196 9.05 -29.82 10.82
C ILE A 196 8.34 -30.15 12.14
N SER A 197 7.69 -29.15 12.78
CA SER A 197 6.87 -29.38 13.97
C SER A 197 5.64 -30.25 13.67
N LYS A 198 4.93 -30.00 12.57
CA LYS A 198 3.77 -30.80 12.15
C LYS A 198 4.11 -32.24 11.72
N SER A 199 5.35 -32.51 11.31
CA SER A 199 5.84 -33.88 11.09
C SER A 199 6.33 -34.58 12.37
N GLY A 200 6.08 -34.01 13.55
CA GLY A 200 6.52 -34.56 14.84
C GLY A 200 8.04 -34.51 15.08
N CYS A 201 8.79 -33.80 14.24
CA CYS A 201 10.25 -33.76 14.30
C CYS A 201 10.76 -32.62 15.19
N LEU A 202 11.86 -32.85 15.89
CA LEU A 202 12.56 -31.81 16.65
C LEU A 202 13.13 -30.75 15.68
N VAL A 203 12.56 -29.55 15.74
CA VAL A 203 13.01 -28.41 14.93
C VAL A 203 14.35 -27.91 15.47
N THR A 204 15.41 -28.12 14.71
CA THR A 204 16.80 -27.85 15.11
C THR A 204 17.55 -27.12 14.00
N ASN A 205 18.76 -26.61 14.30
CA ASN A 205 19.66 -26.04 13.27
C ASN A 205 19.93 -27.00 12.10
N LYS A 206 19.94 -28.33 12.34
CA LYS A 206 20.09 -29.34 11.28
C LYS A 206 18.81 -29.47 10.46
N ALA A 207 17.67 -29.67 11.11
CA ALA A 207 16.39 -29.82 10.42
C ALA A 207 16.01 -28.56 9.60
N LEU A 208 16.20 -27.36 10.16
CA LEU A 208 15.91 -26.10 9.46
C LEU A 208 16.84 -25.84 8.27
N ALA A 209 18.11 -26.25 8.32
CA ALA A 209 18.98 -26.12 7.15
C ALA A 209 18.56 -27.08 6.03
N ASN A 210 18.16 -28.30 6.37
CA ASN A 210 17.67 -29.29 5.40
C ASN A 210 16.37 -28.81 4.71
N GLU A 211 15.35 -28.40 5.48
CA GLU A 211 14.07 -27.88 4.96
C GLU A 211 14.23 -26.59 4.13
N LEU A 212 15.25 -25.77 4.43
CA LEU A 212 15.56 -24.54 3.68
C LEU A 212 16.60 -24.74 2.56
N LEU A 213 17.06 -25.97 2.31
CA LEU A 213 18.10 -26.32 1.33
C LEU A 213 19.41 -25.52 1.49
N LEU A 214 19.84 -25.30 2.74
CA LEU A 214 21.02 -24.52 3.09
C LEU A 214 22.21 -25.44 3.41
N SER A 215 23.30 -25.29 2.65
CA SER A 215 24.53 -26.09 2.80
C SER A 215 25.29 -25.92 4.12
N VAL A 216 24.97 -24.91 4.93
CA VAL A 216 25.70 -24.58 6.18
C VAL A 216 24.75 -24.29 7.33
N TYR A 217 24.66 -25.22 8.30
CA TYR A 217 23.84 -25.12 9.51
C TYR A 217 24.07 -23.80 10.30
N GLY A 218 25.30 -23.28 10.30
CA GLY A 218 25.65 -22.00 10.93
C GLY A 218 25.01 -20.76 10.31
N VAL A 219 24.30 -20.88 9.18
CA VAL A 219 23.43 -19.80 8.65
C VAL A 219 22.21 -19.60 9.58
N ILE A 220 21.60 -20.68 10.07
CA ILE A 220 20.41 -20.65 10.92
C ILE A 220 20.69 -19.87 12.22
N SER A 221 21.73 -20.27 12.98
CA SER A 221 22.17 -19.56 14.19
C SER A 221 22.51 -18.09 13.95
N ARG A 222 23.10 -17.74 12.80
CA ARG A 222 23.40 -16.34 12.44
C ARG A 222 22.13 -15.54 12.11
N PHE A 223 21.15 -16.15 11.44
CA PHE A 223 19.83 -15.53 11.20
C PHE A 223 19.14 -15.23 12.53
N PHE A 224 18.99 -16.21 13.42
CA PHE A 224 18.32 -16.01 14.70
C PHE A 224 19.08 -15.06 15.64
N LYS A 225 20.41 -15.04 15.63
CA LYS A 225 21.20 -14.05 16.39
C LYS A 225 20.92 -12.62 15.89
N ARG A 226 21.03 -12.39 14.57
CA ARG A 226 20.82 -11.06 13.94
C ARG A 226 19.39 -10.54 14.11
N ASN A 227 18.38 -11.40 14.02
CA ASN A 227 16.97 -11.00 14.06
C ASN A 227 16.31 -11.21 15.43
N SER A 228 17.10 -11.46 16.49
CA SER A 228 16.64 -11.94 17.81
C SER A 228 15.56 -11.08 18.48
N VAL A 229 15.65 -9.75 18.38
CA VAL A 229 14.67 -8.81 18.95
C VAL A 229 13.26 -8.99 18.38
N VAL A 230 13.17 -9.35 17.09
CA VAL A 230 11.90 -9.61 16.39
C VAL A 230 11.51 -11.07 16.51
N MET A 231 12.44 -12.00 16.23
CA MET A 231 12.14 -13.44 16.20
C MET A 231 11.64 -13.98 17.54
N LYS A 232 12.09 -13.46 18.69
CA LYS A 232 11.58 -13.87 20.01
C LYS A 232 10.06 -13.70 20.21
N GLN A 233 9.39 -12.92 19.36
CA GLN A 233 7.93 -12.75 19.40
C GLN A 233 7.20 -13.90 18.73
N TYR A 234 7.84 -14.58 17.77
CA TYR A 234 7.25 -15.61 16.90
C TYR A 234 7.87 -17.00 17.12
N VAL A 235 9.10 -17.06 17.62
CA VAL A 235 9.91 -18.27 17.80
C VAL A 235 10.64 -18.22 19.14
N GLU A 236 10.34 -19.18 20.00
CA GLU A 236 11.14 -19.49 21.18
C GLU A 236 12.37 -20.32 20.78
N ILE A 237 13.51 -20.08 21.43
CA ILE A 237 14.80 -20.68 21.07
C ILE A 237 15.45 -21.27 22.32
N ASP A 238 15.25 -22.58 22.51
CA ASP A 238 15.85 -23.32 23.61
C ASP A 238 17.31 -23.66 23.28
N LYS A 239 18.21 -22.89 23.89
CA LYS A 239 19.67 -23.07 23.83
C LYS A 239 20.23 -23.98 24.92
N THR A 240 19.40 -24.41 25.87
CA THR A 240 19.82 -25.36 26.93
C THR A 240 19.90 -26.77 26.36
N LYS A 241 18.94 -27.12 25.48
CA LYS A 241 18.96 -28.37 24.71
C LYS A 241 20.14 -28.39 23.71
N ARG A 242 20.73 -29.57 23.57
CA ARG A 242 21.73 -29.90 22.55
C ARG A 242 21.19 -31.05 21.69
N PRO A 243 20.91 -30.84 20.38
CA PRO A 243 20.97 -29.57 19.64
C PRO A 243 19.95 -28.52 20.13
N THR A 244 20.21 -27.25 19.82
CA THR A 244 19.28 -26.13 20.03
C THR A 244 17.95 -26.37 19.33
N VAL A 245 16.84 -26.13 20.03
CA VAL A 245 15.47 -26.37 19.55
C VAL A 245 14.74 -25.04 19.32
N TYR A 246 13.84 -25.03 18.32
CA TYR A 246 13.06 -23.86 17.90
C TYR A 246 11.56 -24.16 17.94
N THR A 247 10.78 -23.40 18.70
CA THR A 247 9.33 -23.63 18.86
C THR A 247 8.57 -22.38 18.41
N LEU A 248 7.44 -22.53 17.71
CA LEU A 248 6.58 -21.37 17.42
C LEU A 248 5.88 -20.90 18.70
N THR A 249 5.84 -19.60 18.91
CA THR A 249 4.93 -19.00 19.90
C THR A 249 3.50 -18.96 19.32
N ASN A 250 2.50 -18.67 20.15
CA ASN A 250 1.11 -18.47 19.68
C ASN A 250 1.03 -17.42 18.55
N LYS A 251 1.80 -16.31 18.65
CA LYS A 251 1.93 -15.29 17.59
C LYS A 251 2.65 -15.81 16.35
N GLY A 252 3.59 -16.74 16.50
CA GLY A 252 4.21 -17.47 15.38
C GLY A 252 3.18 -18.28 14.60
N VAL A 253 2.37 -19.06 15.30
CA VAL A 253 1.28 -19.86 14.71
C VAL A 253 0.24 -18.95 14.03
N GLU A 254 -0.23 -17.91 14.71
CA GLU A 254 -1.17 -16.91 14.18
C GLU A 254 -0.65 -16.25 12.89
N ALA A 255 0.61 -15.77 12.90
CA ALA A 255 1.24 -15.16 11.73
C ALA A 255 1.33 -16.13 10.54
N ILE A 256 1.59 -17.41 10.77
CA ILE A 256 1.63 -18.42 9.71
C ILE A 256 0.23 -18.72 9.17
N SER A 257 -0.79 -18.81 10.04
CA SER A 257 -2.18 -18.97 9.61
C SER A 257 -2.64 -17.82 8.72
N LEU A 258 -2.28 -16.57 9.06
CA LEU A 258 -2.51 -15.39 8.22
C LEU A 258 -1.75 -15.46 6.89
N ILE A 259 -0.46 -15.82 6.91
CA ILE A 259 0.37 -15.99 5.70
C ILE A 259 -0.24 -17.05 4.77
N GLN A 260 -0.75 -18.15 5.33
CA GLN A 260 -1.36 -19.24 4.56
C GLN A 260 -2.72 -18.81 3.98
N TYR A 261 -3.59 -18.23 4.80
CA TYR A 261 -4.88 -17.65 4.36
C TYR A 261 -4.72 -16.71 3.16
N PHE A 262 -3.76 -15.77 3.21
CA PHE A 262 -3.52 -14.85 2.09
C PHE A 262 -2.94 -15.56 0.86
N LYS A 263 -2.11 -16.60 1.01
CA LYS A 263 -1.64 -17.39 -0.14
C LYS A 263 -2.81 -18.09 -0.82
N ASP A 264 -3.64 -18.77 -0.06
CA ASP A 264 -4.73 -19.58 -0.61
C ASP A 264 -5.79 -18.68 -1.28
N TYR A 265 -6.12 -17.55 -0.65
CA TYR A 265 -6.98 -16.51 -1.24
C TYR A 265 -6.43 -15.97 -2.57
N PHE A 266 -5.16 -15.58 -2.64
CA PHE A 266 -4.56 -15.05 -3.88
C PHE A 266 -4.18 -16.12 -4.92
N ASN A 267 -4.26 -17.41 -4.57
CA ASN A 267 -4.13 -18.53 -5.51
C ASN A 267 -5.49 -18.99 -6.07
N SER A 268 -6.61 -18.53 -5.49
CA SER A 268 -7.98 -18.85 -5.93
C SER A 268 -8.61 -17.79 -6.85
N ILE A 269 -7.81 -16.85 -7.36
CA ILE A 269 -8.20 -15.71 -8.22
C ILE A 269 -7.35 -15.75 -9.50
#